data_AF-A0A4Y7LAR7-F1
#
_entry.id   AF-A0A4Y7LAR7-F1
#
_cell.length_a   1.000
_cell.length_b   1.000
_cell.length_c   1.000
_cell.angle_alpha   90.00
_cell.angle_beta   90.00
_cell.angle_gamma   90.00
#
_symmetry.space_group_name_H-M   'P 1'
#
loop_
_entity.id
_entity.type
_entity.pdbx_description
1 polymer ?
#
loop_
_entity_poly.entity_id
_entity_poly.type
_entity_poly.pdbx_seq_one_letter_code
_entity_poly.pdbx_strand_id
1 'polypeptide(L)'
;MVCLKSSLVEILMILVLWFSVLSKYGAEKNYTKVSEKEDMEIKRQLKILNKPPMKKIITKLGDTIDCIDVYKQPAFDHPLLKDHKIQVLNLPIHNDIGTVPIRRTTKRELMFSSLIKRRRKAYPRNPMYHHYVSVETPYNEKNEYYGAKASFGIHNPHVTQNQFSTSQLWIQNGPRDATNSIETGWAVSTY
;
A
#
# COMPACT_ATOMS: atom_id res chain seq x y z
N MET A 1 -9.09 -62.41 -14.70
CA MET A 1 -10.36 -62.11 -14.00
C MET A 1 -10.03 -61.12 -12.87
N VAL A 2 -10.07 -59.81 -13.15
CA VAL A 2 -9.75 -58.78 -12.14
C VAL A 2 -11.07 -58.21 -11.65
N CYS A 3 -11.51 -58.65 -10.47
CA CYS A 3 -12.67 -58.08 -9.80
C CYS A 3 -12.29 -56.73 -9.19
N LEU A 4 -12.77 -55.64 -9.80
CA LEU A 4 -12.87 -54.34 -9.12
C LEU A 4 -13.87 -54.47 -7.97
N LYS A 5 -13.37 -54.69 -6.75
CA LYS A 5 -14.09 -54.35 -5.53
C LYS A 5 -13.59 -53.00 -5.04
N SER A 6 -13.93 -51.94 -5.77
CA SER A 6 -13.83 -50.59 -5.18
C SER A 6 -15.01 -50.44 -4.24
N SER A 7 -14.71 -50.31 -2.95
CA SER A 7 -15.73 -50.16 -1.93
C SER A 7 -16.38 -48.78 -2.09
N LEU A 8 -17.70 -48.71 -1.99
CA LEU A 8 -18.44 -47.43 -1.94
C LEU A 8 -17.83 -46.45 -0.94
N VAL A 9 -17.16 -46.97 0.10
CA VAL A 9 -16.42 -46.20 1.10
C VAL A 9 -15.25 -45.42 0.50
N GLU A 10 -14.50 -45.99 -0.44
CA GLU A 10 -13.37 -45.29 -1.11
C GLU A 10 -13.87 -44.13 -1.96
N ILE A 11 -14.96 -44.34 -2.70
CA ILE A 11 -15.60 -43.30 -3.51
C ILE A 11 -16.15 -42.19 -2.60
N LEU A 12 -16.78 -42.55 -1.47
CA LEU A 12 -17.28 -41.57 -0.51
C LEU A 12 -16.14 -40.74 0.10
N MET A 13 -15.02 -41.38 0.45
CA MET A 13 -13.84 -40.70 0.99
C MET A 13 -13.24 -39.72 -0.02
N ILE A 14 -13.17 -40.09 -1.31
CA ILE A 14 -12.70 -39.19 -2.38
C ILE A 14 -13.65 -38.00 -2.56
N LEU A 15 -14.96 -38.23 -2.53
CA LEU A 15 -15.96 -37.15 -2.65
C LEU A 15 -15.92 -36.17 -1.47
N VAL A 16 -15.73 -36.68 -0.25
CA VAL A 16 -15.57 -35.85 0.96
C VAL A 16 -14.26 -35.05 0.92
N LEU A 17 -13.16 -35.64 0.45
CA LEU A 17 -11.90 -34.94 0.23
C LEU A 17 -12.03 -33.86 -0.86
N TRP A 18 -12.77 -34.14 -1.94
CA TRP A 18 -13.07 -33.15 -2.97
C TRP A 18 -13.90 -31.98 -2.45
N PHE A 19 -14.96 -32.25 -1.68
CA PHE A 19 -15.82 -31.21 -1.10
C PHE A 19 -15.08 -30.33 -0.10
N SER A 20 -14.20 -30.93 0.72
CA SER A 20 -13.38 -30.20 1.70
C SER A 20 -12.28 -29.36 1.04
N VAL A 21 -11.75 -29.78 -0.11
CA VAL A 21 -10.84 -28.96 -0.93
C VAL A 21 -11.60 -27.81 -1.60
N LEU A 22 -12.73 -28.06 -2.25
CA LEU A 22 -13.51 -27.01 -2.94
C LEU A 22 -14.05 -25.95 -1.96
N SER A 23 -14.45 -26.34 -0.76
CA SER A 23 -14.92 -25.39 0.27
C SER A 23 -13.83 -24.43 0.75
N LYS A 24 -12.53 -24.78 0.60
CA LYS A 24 -11.40 -23.91 0.99
C LYS A 24 -11.00 -22.92 -0.11
N TYR A 25 -11.39 -23.15 -1.37
CA TYR A 25 -11.03 -22.30 -2.51
C TYR A 25 -12.14 -21.33 -2.96
N GLY A 26 -13.31 -21.36 -2.32
CA GLY A 26 -14.47 -20.55 -2.70
C GLY A 26 -14.69 -19.31 -1.83
N ALA A 27 -13.84 -18.29 -1.96
CA ALA A 27 -14.17 -16.95 -1.51
C ALA A 27 -13.49 -15.90 -2.40
N GLU A 28 -14.03 -15.73 -3.61
CA GLU A 28 -13.84 -14.49 -4.35
C GLU A 28 -14.41 -13.36 -3.49
N LYS A 29 -13.52 -12.56 -2.89
CA LYS A 29 -13.91 -11.45 -2.02
C LYS A 29 -14.70 -10.45 -2.88
N ASN A 30 -16.02 -10.49 -2.76
CA ASN A 30 -16.91 -9.49 -3.34
C ASN A 30 -16.47 -8.12 -2.82
N TYR A 31 -15.86 -7.34 -3.71
CA TYR A 31 -15.60 -5.92 -3.49
C TYR A 31 -16.93 -5.30 -3.10
N THR A 32 -17.01 -4.79 -1.87
CA THR A 32 -18.17 -4.08 -1.33
C THR A 32 -18.73 -3.13 -2.39
N LYS A 33 -20.02 -3.28 -2.74
CA LYS A 33 -20.73 -2.43 -3.69
C LYS A 33 -20.63 -0.98 -3.22
N VAL A 34 -19.74 -0.20 -3.85
CA VAL A 34 -19.54 1.21 -3.52
C VAL A 34 -20.72 2.02 -4.00
N SER A 35 -21.19 2.97 -3.17
CA SER A 35 -22.34 3.79 -3.51
C SER A 35 -22.03 4.67 -4.73
N GLU A 36 -23.04 5.00 -5.53
CA GLU A 36 -22.83 5.83 -6.73
C GLU A 36 -22.19 7.19 -6.41
N LYS A 37 -22.53 7.77 -5.25
CA LYS A 37 -21.93 9.02 -4.76
C LYS A 37 -20.43 8.86 -4.49
N GLU A 38 -20.03 7.77 -3.84
CA GLU A 38 -18.61 7.47 -3.61
C GLU A 38 -17.88 7.15 -4.90
N ASP A 39 -18.53 6.44 -5.83
CA ASP A 39 -17.95 6.15 -7.14
C ASP A 39 -17.64 7.43 -7.93
N MET A 40 -18.57 8.39 -7.90
CA MET A 40 -18.38 9.72 -8.50
C MET A 40 -17.23 10.49 -7.86
N GLU A 41 -17.13 10.48 -6.53
CA GLU A 41 -16.03 11.14 -5.82
C GLU A 41 -14.69 10.48 -6.15
N ILE A 42 -14.63 9.15 -6.19
CA ILE A 42 -13.42 8.40 -6.56
C ILE A 42 -13.01 8.70 -7.99
N LYS A 43 -13.97 8.80 -8.93
CA LYS A 43 -13.71 9.22 -10.31
C LYS A 43 -13.13 10.64 -10.37
N ARG A 44 -13.65 11.57 -9.56
CA ARG A 44 -13.11 12.94 -9.48
C ARG A 44 -11.68 12.93 -8.97
N GLN A 45 -11.38 12.18 -7.91
CA GLN A 45 -10.03 12.06 -7.36
C GLN A 45 -9.05 11.39 -8.33
N LEU A 46 -9.48 10.34 -9.05
CA LEU A 46 -8.68 9.73 -10.11
C LEU A 46 -8.27 10.74 -11.18
N LYS A 47 -9.18 11.64 -11.57
CA LYS A 47 -8.90 12.66 -12.59
C LYS A 47 -7.87 13.69 -12.13
N ILE A 48 -7.84 13.99 -10.83
CA ILE A 48 -6.85 14.91 -10.24
C ILE A 48 -5.48 14.24 -10.16
N LEU A 49 -5.43 12.99 -9.70
CA LEU A 49 -4.18 12.25 -9.53
C LEU A 49 -3.54 11.84 -10.85
N ASN A 50 -4.35 11.37 -11.81
CA ASN A 50 -3.88 10.89 -13.10
C ASN A 50 -4.01 11.99 -14.16
N LYS A 51 -3.03 12.89 -14.15
CA LYS A 51 -2.90 13.95 -15.17
C LYS A 51 -2.58 13.35 -16.56
N PRO A 52 -2.90 14.06 -17.65
CA PRO A 52 -2.61 13.58 -19.00
C PRO A 52 -1.10 13.38 -19.21
N PRO A 53 -0.65 12.17 -19.57
CA PRO A 53 0.76 11.90 -19.80
C PRO A 53 1.23 12.47 -21.15
N MET A 54 2.49 12.90 -21.21
CA MET A 54 3.16 13.15 -22.49
C MET A 54 3.54 11.84 -23.19
N LYS A 55 3.94 10.85 -22.40
CA LYS A 55 4.28 9.51 -22.86
C LYS A 55 3.81 8.47 -21.86
N LYS A 56 3.33 7.34 -22.36
CA LYS A 56 2.85 6.22 -21.55
C LYS A 56 3.78 5.03 -21.75
N ILE A 57 4.22 4.44 -20.65
CA ILE A 57 5.05 3.24 -20.61
C ILE A 57 4.24 2.14 -19.93
N ILE A 58 4.20 0.96 -20.54
CA ILE A 58 3.60 -0.23 -19.95
C ILE A 58 4.73 -1.18 -19.61
N THR A 59 4.84 -1.56 -18.34
CA THR A 59 5.88 -2.51 -17.90
C THR A 59 5.50 -3.93 -18.29
N LYS A 60 6.47 -4.86 -18.27
CA LYS A 60 6.21 -6.29 -18.49
C LYS A 60 5.22 -6.88 -17.47
N LEU A 61 5.07 -6.24 -16.32
CA LEU A 61 4.15 -6.63 -15.24
C LEU A 61 2.74 -6.03 -15.40
N GLY A 62 2.50 -5.23 -16.45
CA GLY A 62 1.21 -4.59 -16.73
C GLY A 62 0.99 -3.26 -16.02
N ASP A 63 1.99 -2.74 -15.29
CA ASP A 63 1.89 -1.41 -14.69
C ASP A 63 1.95 -0.32 -15.77
N THR A 64 1.09 0.68 -15.62
CA THR A 64 1.14 1.89 -16.45
C THR A 64 1.94 2.98 -15.73
N ILE A 65 3.00 3.45 -16.38
CA ILE A 65 3.80 4.60 -15.97
C ILE A 65 3.54 5.74 -16.94
N ASP A 66 3.12 6.87 -16.40
CA ASP A 66 2.82 8.10 -17.10
C ASP A 66 4.01 9.06 -16.96
N CYS A 67 4.68 9.37 -18.07
CA CYS A 67 5.68 10.42 -18.12
C CYS A 67 4.97 11.77 -18.18
N ILE A 68 5.09 12.56 -17.13
CA ILE A 68 4.46 13.87 -16.99
C ILE A 68 5.56 14.93 -17.06
N ASP A 69 5.27 16.09 -17.65
CA ASP A 69 6.14 17.25 -17.57
C ASP A 69 6.52 17.54 -16.11
N VAL A 70 7.81 17.79 -15.86
CA VAL A 70 8.38 17.95 -14.53
C VAL A 70 7.67 19.05 -13.72
N TYR A 71 7.20 20.12 -14.36
CA TYR A 71 6.48 21.22 -13.70
C TYR A 71 4.97 20.98 -13.58
N LYS A 72 4.44 19.97 -14.27
CA LYS A 72 2.99 19.65 -14.27
C LYS A 72 2.65 18.46 -13.40
N GLN A 73 3.58 17.91 -12.63
CA GLN A 73 3.29 16.81 -11.71
C GLN A 73 2.18 17.17 -10.70
N PRO A 74 1.41 16.19 -10.19
CA PRO A 74 0.32 16.43 -9.23
C PRO A 74 0.76 17.15 -7.94
N ALA A 75 2.00 16.98 -7.50
CA ALA A 75 2.51 17.62 -6.29
C ALA A 75 2.43 19.16 -6.35
N PHE A 76 2.60 19.76 -7.53
CA PHE A 76 2.56 21.22 -7.71
C PHE A 76 1.15 21.81 -7.78
N ASP A 77 0.10 20.98 -7.71
CA ASP A 77 -1.26 21.48 -7.49
C ASP A 77 -1.45 22.01 -6.06
N HIS A 78 -0.57 21.60 -5.13
CA HIS A 78 -0.60 22.08 -3.76
C HIS A 78 -0.18 23.56 -3.70
N PRO A 79 -0.96 24.46 -3.06
CA PRO A 79 -0.68 25.90 -3.04
C PRO A 79 0.73 26.26 -2.58
N LEU A 80 1.26 25.54 -1.60
CA LEU A 80 2.61 25.76 -1.04
C LEU A 80 3.76 25.38 -1.99
N LEU A 81 3.48 24.70 -3.11
CA LEU A 81 4.49 24.19 -4.02
C LEU A 81 4.43 24.82 -5.42
N LYS A 82 3.49 25.73 -5.69
CA LYS A 82 3.27 26.32 -7.03
C LYS A 82 4.50 27.01 -7.64
N ASP A 83 5.41 27.49 -6.80
CA ASP A 83 6.62 28.21 -7.21
C ASP A 83 7.91 27.53 -6.71
N HIS A 84 7.82 26.25 -6.37
CA HIS A 84 8.98 25.52 -5.89
C HIS A 84 10.01 25.35 -7.02
N LYS A 85 11.22 25.89 -6.81
CA LYS A 85 12.34 25.70 -7.73
C LYS A 85 12.87 24.26 -7.62
N ILE A 86 12.55 23.47 -8.64
CA ILE A 86 13.00 22.07 -8.73
C ILE A 86 14.52 22.04 -8.87
N GLN A 87 15.16 21.33 -7.96
CA GLN A 87 16.59 21.04 -8.04
C GLN A 87 16.77 19.84 -8.95
N VAL A 88 17.24 20.06 -10.18
CA VAL A 88 17.49 18.99 -11.14
C VAL A 88 18.92 18.49 -10.91
N LEU A 89 19.06 17.27 -10.40
CA LEU A 89 20.35 16.58 -10.39
C LEU A 89 20.58 16.06 -11.81
N ASN A 90 21.58 16.60 -12.51
CA ASN A 90 21.98 16.12 -13.84
C ASN A 90 22.57 14.71 -13.72
N LEU A 91 21.70 13.69 -13.71
CA LEU A 91 22.11 12.31 -13.78
C LEU A 91 22.37 11.95 -15.26
N PRO A 92 23.56 11.41 -15.61
CA PRO A 92 23.94 11.11 -17.00
C PRO A 92 23.12 9.99 -17.67
N ILE A 93 22.11 9.43 -16.99
CA ILE A 93 21.34 8.26 -17.43
C ILE A 93 20.00 8.65 -18.07
N HIS A 94 19.49 9.88 -17.86
CA HIS A 94 18.14 10.24 -18.32
C HIS A 94 18.18 11.42 -19.31
N ASN A 95 18.33 11.12 -20.59
CA ASN A 95 18.22 12.09 -21.69
C ASN A 95 16.78 12.55 -21.99
N ASP A 96 15.78 12.17 -21.17
CA ASP A 96 14.44 12.75 -21.26
C ASP A 96 14.39 14.07 -20.49
N ILE A 97 14.91 15.12 -21.13
CA ILE A 97 14.91 16.49 -20.60
C ILE A 97 13.46 16.93 -20.38
N GLY A 98 13.03 17.01 -19.11
CA GLY A 98 11.80 17.69 -18.71
C GLY A 98 10.58 16.81 -18.38
N THR A 99 10.70 15.48 -18.30
CA THR A 99 9.59 14.63 -17.81
C THR A 99 9.97 13.76 -16.61
N VAL A 100 8.98 13.45 -15.78
CA VAL A 100 9.08 12.57 -14.61
C VAL A 100 8.15 11.37 -14.78
N PRO A 101 8.64 10.13 -14.56
CA PRO A 101 7.79 8.94 -14.60
C PRO A 101 6.95 8.85 -13.33
N ILE A 102 5.62 8.80 -13.48
CA ILE A 102 4.66 8.67 -12.38
C ILE A 102 3.81 7.43 -12.62
N ARG A 103 3.78 6.48 -11.66
CA ARG A 103 2.90 5.31 -11.76
C ARG A 103 1.43 5.75 -11.66
N ARG A 104 0.61 5.30 -12.62
CA ARG A 104 -0.82 5.62 -12.66
C ARG A 104 -1.55 4.99 -11.48
N THR A 105 -2.35 5.79 -10.79
CA THR A 105 -3.23 5.31 -9.71
C THR A 105 -4.49 4.67 -10.29
N THR A 106 -4.84 3.48 -9.80
CA THR A 106 -6.04 2.75 -10.23
C THR A 106 -7.25 3.05 -9.35
N LYS A 107 -8.45 2.85 -9.91
CA LYS A 107 -9.70 2.97 -9.14
C LYS A 107 -9.72 2.05 -7.93
N ARG A 108 -9.21 0.82 -8.09
CA ARG A 108 -9.15 -0.19 -7.02
C ARG A 108 -8.30 0.28 -5.85
N GLU A 109 -7.16 0.91 -6.11
CA GLU A 109 -6.27 1.43 -5.06
C GLU A 109 -6.93 2.57 -4.27
N LEU A 110 -7.60 3.51 -4.96
CA LEU A 110 -8.34 4.58 -4.27
C LEU A 110 -9.52 4.05 -3.45
N MET A 111 -10.26 3.08 -3.98
CA MET A 111 -11.33 2.41 -3.26
C MET A 111 -10.79 1.74 -1.99
N PHE A 112 -9.65 1.06 -2.08
CA PHE A 112 -9.02 0.45 -0.92
C PHE A 112 -8.59 1.49 0.12
N SER A 113 -8.06 2.64 -0.32
CA SER A 113 -7.67 3.74 0.58
C SER A 113 -8.86 4.35 1.34
N SER A 114 -10.03 4.46 0.71
CA SER A 114 -11.23 5.01 1.35
C SER A 114 -11.83 4.06 2.37
N LEU A 115 -11.73 2.74 2.14
CA LEU A 115 -12.11 1.72 3.11
C LEU A 115 -11.25 1.79 4.37
N ILE A 116 -9.95 2.08 4.25
CA ILE A 116 -9.07 2.29 5.40
C ILE A 116 -9.47 3.55 6.18
N LYS A 117 -9.77 4.66 5.50
CA LYS A 117 -10.22 5.90 6.15
C LYS A 117 -11.51 5.70 6.95
N ARG A 118 -12.46 4.92 6.44
CA ARG A 118 -13.74 4.61 7.12
C ARG A 118 -13.58 3.79 8.39
N ARG A 119 -12.53 2.98 8.48
CA ARG A 119 -12.24 2.15 9.66
C ARG A 119 -11.51 2.91 10.77
N ARG A 120 -11.02 4.12 10.51
CA ARG A 120 -10.35 4.95 11.52
C ARG A 120 -11.37 5.80 12.27
N LYS A 121 -11.68 5.41 13.51
CA LYS A 121 -12.01 6.42 14.53
C LYS A 121 -10.75 7.28 14.68
N ALA A 122 -10.87 8.58 14.46
CA ALA A 122 -9.77 9.51 14.70
C ALA A 122 -9.41 9.45 16.20
N TYR A 123 -8.32 8.77 16.55
CA TYR A 123 -7.74 8.92 17.88
C TYR A 123 -7.18 10.33 18.00
N PRO A 124 -7.37 11.00 19.15
CA PRO A 124 -6.89 12.36 19.35
C PRO A 124 -5.39 12.43 19.08
N ARG A 125 -5.04 13.46 18.31
CA ARG A 125 -3.70 13.89 17.92
C ARG A 125 -2.77 13.84 19.14
N ASN A 126 -1.90 12.84 19.21
CA ASN A 126 -0.83 12.82 20.19
C ASN A 126 0.16 13.94 19.81
N PRO A 127 0.44 14.95 20.67
CA PRO A 127 1.28 16.09 20.32
C PRO A 127 2.79 15.76 20.27
N MET A 128 3.16 14.48 20.16
CA MET A 128 4.54 14.03 20.21
C MET A 128 5.08 13.87 18.77
N TYR A 129 6.18 14.56 18.48
CA TYR A 129 6.76 14.96 17.19
C TYR A 129 7.16 13.86 16.17
N HIS A 130 6.37 12.80 16.03
CA HIS A 130 6.63 11.73 15.08
C HIS A 130 5.47 11.57 14.10
N HIS A 131 5.70 11.90 12.83
CA HIS A 131 4.77 11.53 11.75
C HIS A 131 4.99 10.06 11.41
N TYR A 132 3.99 9.22 11.69
CA TYR A 132 3.97 7.83 11.30
C TYR A 132 2.68 7.48 10.56
N VAL A 133 2.72 6.42 9.77
CA VAL A 133 1.54 5.82 9.14
C VAL A 133 1.36 4.44 9.76
N SER A 134 0.31 4.27 10.58
CA SER A 134 -0.04 2.96 11.16
C SER A 134 -1.19 2.30 10.40
N VAL A 135 -1.15 0.98 10.28
CA VAL A 135 -2.32 0.18 9.90
C VAL A 135 -2.75 -0.57 11.14
N GLU A 136 -3.87 -0.16 11.73
CA GLU A 136 -4.45 -0.82 12.89
C GLU A 136 -5.60 -1.71 12.43
N THR A 137 -5.53 -2.98 12.83
CA THR A 137 -6.56 -3.97 12.52
C THR A 137 -7.36 -4.25 13.78
N PRO A 138 -8.69 -4.16 13.75
CA PRO A 138 -9.49 -4.52 14.92
C PRO A 138 -9.24 -5.98 15.30
N TYR A 139 -9.15 -6.22 16.61
CA TYR A 139 -8.97 -7.56 17.15
C TYR A 139 -10.09 -8.48 16.63
N ASN A 140 -9.69 -9.57 15.99
CA ASN A 140 -10.60 -10.59 15.47
C ASN A 140 -9.84 -11.91 15.50
N GLU A 141 -10.35 -12.87 16.26
CA GLU A 141 -9.76 -14.20 16.43
C GLU A 141 -9.60 -14.96 15.11
N LYS A 142 -10.35 -14.58 14.07
CA LYS A 142 -10.26 -15.17 12.73
C LYS A 142 -9.21 -14.53 11.82
N ASN A 143 -8.62 -13.41 12.24
CA ASN A 143 -7.62 -12.70 11.44
C ASN A 143 -6.21 -13.10 11.89
N GLU A 144 -5.54 -13.92 11.08
CA GLU A 144 -4.12 -14.22 11.25
C GLU A 144 -3.29 -13.33 10.33
N TYR A 145 -2.25 -12.70 10.88
CA TYR A 145 -1.30 -11.89 10.14
C TYR A 145 0.09 -12.52 10.27
N TYR A 146 0.68 -12.92 9.14
CA TYR A 146 1.99 -13.60 9.13
C TYR A 146 3.18 -12.64 9.03
N GLY A 147 2.94 -11.35 8.84
CA GLY A 147 4.00 -10.34 8.80
C GLY A 147 3.59 -9.06 8.09
N ALA A 148 4.52 -8.11 8.05
CA ALA A 148 4.40 -6.87 7.32
C ALA A 148 5.67 -6.63 6.50
N LYS A 149 5.51 -5.97 5.35
CA LYS A 149 6.63 -5.53 4.51
C LYS A 149 6.50 -4.04 4.27
N ALA A 150 7.60 -3.33 4.44
CA ALA A 150 7.72 -1.92 4.09
C ALA A 150 9.01 -1.69 3.29
N SER A 151 9.05 -0.59 2.54
CA SER A 151 10.23 -0.15 1.81
C SER A 151 10.42 1.33 2.11
N PHE A 152 11.62 1.69 2.54
CA PHE A 152 11.98 3.05 2.93
C PHE A 152 13.18 3.49 2.08
N GLY A 153 13.17 4.75 1.64
CA GLY A 153 14.34 5.39 1.02
C GLY A 153 15.04 6.24 2.08
N ILE A 154 16.36 6.05 2.22
CA ILE A 154 17.19 6.85 3.14
C ILE A 154 18.10 7.72 2.29
N HIS A 155 18.03 9.04 2.48
CA HIS A 155 18.79 10.01 1.69
C HIS A 155 19.65 10.87 2.61
N ASN A 156 20.91 10.48 2.75
CA ASN A 156 22.00 11.19 3.44
C ASN A 156 21.55 12.08 4.63
N PRO A 157 20.96 11.49 5.69
CA PRO A 157 20.48 12.27 6.82
C PRO A 157 21.66 12.93 7.54
N HIS A 158 21.70 14.26 7.51
CA HIS A 158 22.65 15.05 8.28
C HIS A 158 22.02 15.45 9.62
N VAL A 159 22.71 15.19 10.72
CA VAL A 159 22.26 15.51 12.08
C VAL A 159 23.35 16.32 12.80
N THR A 160 22.92 17.30 13.59
CA THR A 160 23.82 18.09 14.46
C THR A 160 23.77 17.58 15.90
N GLN A 161 24.70 18.04 16.76
CA GLN A 161 24.76 17.63 18.17
C GLN A 161 23.40 17.71 18.87
N ASN A 162 23.04 16.67 19.63
CA ASN A 162 21.72 16.48 20.26
C ASN A 162 20.53 16.26 19.30
N GLN A 163 20.78 15.93 18.03
CA GLN A 163 19.74 15.51 17.09
C GLN A 163 19.90 14.04 16.70
N PHE A 164 18.77 13.42 16.36
CA PHE A 164 18.72 12.10 15.76
C PHE A 164 17.73 12.08 14.59
N SER A 165 17.96 11.18 13.65
CA SER A 165 17.04 10.88 12.55
C SER A 165 16.80 9.37 12.52
N THR A 166 15.54 8.95 12.37
CA THR A 166 15.16 7.52 12.32
C THR A 166 14.18 7.24 11.18
N SER A 167 14.31 6.06 10.58
CA SER A 167 13.36 5.48 9.64
C SER A 167 13.10 4.04 10.06
N GLN A 168 11.87 3.74 10.48
CA GLN A 168 11.54 2.46 11.13
C GLN A 168 10.15 1.94 10.79
N LEU A 169 9.99 0.61 10.89
CA LEU A 169 8.74 -0.12 10.92
C LEU A 169 8.62 -0.83 12.27
N TRP A 170 7.44 -0.72 12.88
CA TRP A 170 7.05 -1.50 14.05
C TRP A 170 5.89 -2.43 13.70
N ILE A 171 5.90 -3.62 14.29
CA ILE A 171 4.76 -4.55 14.34
C ILE A 171 4.41 -4.71 15.81
N GLN A 172 3.16 -4.38 16.17
CA GLN A 172 2.71 -4.39 17.56
C GLN A 172 1.54 -5.36 17.73
N ASN A 173 1.51 -6.09 18.85
CA ASN A 173 0.41 -6.97 19.23
C ASN A 173 0.21 -6.95 20.75
N GLY A 174 -1.04 -7.09 21.19
CA GLY A 174 -1.41 -7.10 22.62
C GLY A 174 -2.14 -5.84 23.09
N PRO A 175 -2.70 -5.87 24.31
CA PRO A 175 -3.40 -4.74 24.91
C PRO A 175 -2.41 -3.64 25.34
N ARG A 176 -2.89 -2.41 25.56
CA ARG A 176 -2.04 -1.22 25.78
C ARG A 176 -1.06 -1.32 26.96
N ASP A 177 -1.39 -2.13 27.94
CA ASP A 177 -0.64 -2.42 29.16
C ASP A 177 0.35 -3.59 29.02
N ALA A 178 0.22 -4.40 27.96
CA ALA A 178 1.09 -5.53 27.67
C ALA A 178 1.36 -5.67 26.16
N THR A 179 1.72 -4.57 25.51
CA THR A 179 2.06 -4.56 24.08
C THR A 179 3.43 -5.18 23.84
N ASN A 180 3.47 -6.15 22.93
CA ASN A 180 4.70 -6.67 22.35
C ASN A 180 4.96 -5.95 21.03
N SER A 181 6.17 -5.41 20.84
CA SER A 181 6.60 -4.81 19.59
C SER A 181 7.83 -5.50 18.99
N ILE A 182 7.86 -5.60 17.67
CA ILE A 182 9.05 -5.90 16.89
C ILE A 182 9.32 -4.68 16.03
N GLU A 183 10.53 -4.13 16.11
CA GLU A 183 10.91 -2.90 15.42
C GLU A 183 12.16 -3.12 14.58
N THR A 184 12.17 -2.52 13.39
CA THR A 184 13.31 -2.61 12.46
C THR A 184 13.46 -1.32 11.68
N GLY A 185 14.69 -0.87 11.45
CA GLY A 185 14.93 0.43 10.83
C GLY A 185 16.38 0.87 10.86
N TRP A 186 16.59 2.12 10.46
CA TRP A 186 17.87 2.82 10.47
C TRP A 186 17.76 4.08 11.33
N ALA A 187 18.81 4.35 12.10
CA ALA A 187 18.93 5.59 12.86
C ALA A 187 20.34 6.17 12.74
N VAL A 188 20.43 7.51 12.75
CA VAL A 188 21.67 8.26 12.89
C VAL A 188 21.50 9.25 14.04
N SER A 189 22.51 9.37 14.88
CA SER A 189 22.54 10.28 16.02
C SER A 189 23.97 10.76 16.24
N THR A 190 24.13 12.02 16.63
CA THR A 190 25.40 12.56 17.13
C THR A 190 25.25 12.80 18.62
N TYR A 191 25.85 11.93 19.41
CA TYR A 191 25.99 12.07 20.86
C TYR A 191 26.94 13.22 21.19
#